data_AF-A0A811SAB7-F1
#
_entry.id   AF-A0A811SAB7-F1
#
_cell.length_a   1.000
_cell.length_b   1.000
_cell.length_c   1.000
_cell.angle_alpha   90.00
_cell.angle_beta   90.00
_cell.angle_gamma   90.00
#
_symmetry.space_group_name_H-M   'P 1'
#
loop_
_entity.id
_entity.type
_entity.pdbx_description
1 polymer ?
#
loop_
_entity_poly.entity_id
_entity_poly.type
_entity_poly.pdbx_seq_one_letter_code
_entity_poly.pdbx_strand_id
1 'polypeptide(L)'
;MFLNPKGRQVLVNSVVDSAISYLMAAILLPAETIESLDQKRRTFIWSGKGRTNGARCLVAWNQVCMPKEKGGLGVKDVAVQNQCLVLKLLHRLHHPANSAWAQWAREEVDLSILKGKNAVGPHWEALRSLLPLYQSITFVDVGDGRATDFWNDCWTGKVPLPACFSNLFSHAKVKEIQLLLERNEKKKKFSFKKW
;
A
#
# COMPACT_ATOMS: atom_id res chain seq x y z
N MET A 1 23.63 -27.68 -5.42
CA MET A 1 23.28 -27.27 -4.04
C MET A 1 22.06 -28.08 -3.59
N PHE A 2 22.27 -29.07 -2.72
CA PHE A 2 21.28 -30.08 -2.30
C PHE A 2 20.33 -29.57 -1.19
N LEU A 3 19.69 -28.41 -1.35
CA LEU A 3 18.70 -27.99 -0.35
C LEU A 3 17.37 -28.73 -0.53
N ASN A 4 16.81 -29.19 0.60
CA ASN A 4 15.44 -29.68 0.66
C ASN A 4 14.41 -28.55 0.43
N PRO A 5 13.17 -28.85 0.04
CA PRO A 5 12.16 -27.83 -0.29
C PRO A 5 11.89 -26.82 0.83
N LYS A 6 11.88 -27.26 2.09
CA LYS A 6 11.68 -26.39 3.26
C LYS A 6 12.82 -25.36 3.40
N GLY A 7 14.07 -25.80 3.26
CA GLY A 7 15.22 -24.90 3.31
C GLY A 7 15.23 -23.90 2.14
N ARG A 8 14.85 -24.34 0.94
CA ARG A 8 14.70 -23.43 -0.21
C ARG A 8 13.64 -22.37 0.05
N GLN A 9 12.52 -22.75 0.67
CA GLN A 9 11.48 -21.82 1.03
C GLN A 9 11.97 -20.77 2.05
N VAL A 10 12.74 -21.19 3.06
CA VAL A 10 13.35 -20.25 4.03
C VAL A 10 14.23 -19.24 3.30
N LEU A 11 15.06 -19.68 2.34
CA LEU A 11 15.92 -18.79 1.56
C LEU A 11 15.13 -17.80 0.69
N VAL A 12 14.00 -18.20 0.10
CA VAL A 12 13.13 -17.26 -0.63
C VAL A 12 12.66 -16.15 0.30
N ASN A 13 12.16 -16.52 1.48
CA ASN A 13 11.60 -15.59 2.44
C ASN A 13 12.68 -14.69 3.10
N SER A 14 13.90 -15.18 3.27
CA SER A 14 14.97 -14.41 3.94
C SER A 14 15.81 -13.59 2.97
N VAL A 15 16.08 -14.09 1.77
CA VAL A 15 17.01 -13.47 0.80
C VAL A 15 16.25 -12.76 -0.31
N VAL A 16 15.34 -13.45 -1.01
CA VAL A 16 14.68 -12.86 -2.18
C VAL A 16 13.72 -11.75 -1.75
N ASP A 17 12.92 -11.99 -0.70
CA ASP A 17 12.01 -10.98 -0.16
C ASP A 17 12.75 -9.74 0.37
N SER A 18 13.89 -9.92 1.04
CA SER A 18 14.66 -8.79 1.60
C SER A 18 15.32 -7.98 0.48
N ALA A 19 15.87 -8.64 -0.54
CA ALA A 19 16.50 -7.98 -1.69
C ALA A 19 15.55 -7.02 -2.42
N ILE A 20 14.30 -7.42 -2.62
CA ILE A 20 13.31 -6.60 -3.37
C ILE A 20 12.52 -5.63 -2.47
N SER A 21 12.58 -5.80 -1.14
CA SER A 21 11.78 -5.02 -0.19
C SER A 21 12.00 -3.51 -0.29
N TYR A 22 13.24 -3.09 -0.54
CA TYR A 22 13.58 -1.68 -0.74
C TYR A 22 12.92 -1.09 -1.99
N LEU A 23 12.95 -1.83 -3.10
CA LEU A 23 12.31 -1.40 -4.35
C LEU A 23 10.78 -1.33 -4.18
N MET A 24 10.18 -2.36 -3.58
CA MET A 24 8.74 -2.41 -3.29
C MET A 24 8.29 -1.33 -2.31
N ALA A 25 9.19 -0.76 -1.50
CA ALA A 25 8.87 0.35 -0.61
C ALA A 25 8.86 1.71 -1.31
N ALA A 26 9.44 1.82 -2.51
CA ALA A 26 9.54 3.06 -3.27
C ALA A 26 8.57 3.11 -4.46
N ILE A 27 8.28 1.97 -5.10
CA ILE A 27 7.45 1.92 -6.32
C ILE A 27 6.45 0.76 -6.28
N LEU A 28 5.34 0.89 -7.01
CA LEU A 28 4.53 -0.25 -7.40
C LEU A 28 5.20 -0.97 -8.57
N LEU A 29 5.46 -2.27 -8.40
CA LEU A 29 6.03 -3.12 -9.42
C LEU A 29 4.98 -3.42 -10.50
N PRO A 30 5.36 -3.41 -11.79
CA PRO A 30 4.48 -3.87 -12.86
C PRO A 30 4.07 -5.33 -12.66
N ALA A 31 2.85 -5.67 -13.07
CA ALA A 31 2.29 -7.03 -12.94
C ALA A 31 3.21 -8.10 -13.56
N GLU A 32 3.76 -7.85 -14.74
CA GLU A 32 4.71 -8.76 -15.41
C GLU A 32 5.98 -9.02 -14.59
N THR A 33 6.46 -8.01 -13.86
CA THR A 33 7.64 -8.15 -12.99
C THR A 33 7.32 -9.03 -11.79
N ILE A 34 6.13 -8.85 -11.21
CA ILE A 34 5.63 -9.68 -10.11
C ILE A 34 5.48 -11.14 -10.57
N GLU A 35 4.89 -11.37 -11.74
CA GLU A 35 4.72 -12.71 -12.31
C GLU A 35 6.06 -13.38 -12.60
N SER A 36 7.01 -12.66 -13.19
CA SER A 36 8.36 -13.18 -13.45
C SER A 36 9.09 -13.55 -12.15
N LEU A 37 8.93 -12.73 -11.12
CA LEU A 37 9.50 -12.98 -9.80
C LEU A 37 8.87 -14.21 -9.15
N ASP A 38 7.55 -14.32 -9.18
CA ASP A 38 6.82 -15.49 -8.68
C ASP A 38 7.19 -16.77 -9.43
N GLN A 39 7.37 -16.69 -10.76
CA GLN A 39 7.85 -17.81 -11.55
C GLN A 39 9.23 -18.29 -11.07
N LYS A 40 10.17 -17.37 -10.81
CA LYS A 40 11.50 -17.70 -10.28
C LYS A 40 11.42 -18.30 -8.88
N ARG A 41 10.59 -17.74 -8.00
CA ARG A 41 10.37 -18.27 -6.64
C ARG A 41 9.78 -19.67 -6.67
N ARG A 42 8.75 -19.91 -7.48
CA ARG A 42 8.13 -21.24 -7.73
C ARG A 42 9.17 -22.25 -8.20
N THR A 43 9.93 -21.87 -9.23
CA THR A 43 10.99 -22.69 -9.84
C THR A 43 12.02 -23.10 -8.80
N PHE A 44 12.47 -22.16 -7.98
CA PHE A 44 13.46 -22.40 -6.94
C PHE A 44 12.93 -23.31 -5.83
N ILE A 45 11.72 -23.04 -5.31
CA ILE A 45 11.11 -23.83 -4.23
C ILE A 45 10.95 -25.29 -4.64
N TRP A 46 10.43 -25.56 -5.83
CA TRP A 46 10.03 -26.91 -6.25
C TRP A 46 11.14 -27.72 -6.92
N SER A 47 11.99 -27.10 -7.76
CA SER A 47 12.99 -27.83 -8.54
C SER A 47 14.43 -27.56 -8.14
N GLY A 48 14.72 -26.39 -7.55
CA GLY A 48 16.08 -26.00 -7.20
C GLY A 48 17.04 -25.90 -8.39
N LYS A 49 16.52 -25.93 -9.63
CA LYS A 49 17.23 -25.80 -10.92
C LYS A 49 16.56 -24.70 -11.75
N GLY A 50 17.27 -24.11 -12.72
CA GLY A 50 16.85 -22.90 -13.45
C GLY A 50 15.60 -22.97 -14.33
N ARG A 51 14.96 -24.15 -14.51
CA ARG A 51 13.71 -24.30 -15.26
C ARG A 51 12.77 -25.31 -14.58
N THR A 52 11.48 -24.98 -14.53
CA THR A 52 10.38 -25.89 -14.11
C THR A 52 9.20 -25.79 -15.04
N ASN A 53 8.68 -26.95 -15.45
CA ASN A 53 7.32 -27.06 -15.99
C ASN A 53 6.32 -27.09 -14.82
N GLY A 54 5.11 -26.56 -15.03
CA GLY A 54 4.05 -26.48 -14.01
C GLY A 54 3.72 -27.84 -13.35
N ALA A 55 3.93 -28.95 -14.06
CA ALA A 55 3.76 -30.31 -13.53
C ALA A 55 4.68 -30.67 -12.33
N ARG A 56 5.72 -29.88 -12.05
CA ARG A 56 6.60 -30.07 -10.89
C ARG A 56 6.21 -29.22 -9.67
N CYS A 57 5.22 -28.33 -9.81
CA CYS A 57 4.69 -27.54 -8.70
C CYS A 57 3.61 -28.34 -7.97
N LEU A 58 3.90 -28.82 -6.77
CA LEU A 58 3.00 -29.71 -6.02
C LEU A 58 1.79 -28.98 -5.41
N VAL A 59 1.88 -27.65 -5.27
CA VAL A 59 0.87 -26.82 -4.59
C VAL A 59 0.59 -25.57 -5.43
N ALA A 60 -0.68 -25.21 -5.56
CA ALA A 60 -1.10 -23.99 -6.22
C ALA A 60 -0.52 -22.75 -5.51
N TRP A 61 -0.05 -21.76 -6.27
CA TRP A 61 0.74 -20.66 -5.70
C TRP A 61 -0.03 -19.80 -4.70
N ASN A 62 -1.33 -19.59 -4.92
CA ASN A 62 -2.22 -18.94 -3.96
C ASN A 62 -2.21 -19.65 -2.59
N GLN A 63 -2.19 -20.99 -2.56
CA GLN A 63 -2.06 -21.77 -1.32
C GLN A 63 -0.66 -21.66 -0.70
N VAL A 64 0.39 -21.59 -1.54
CA VAL A 64 1.77 -21.35 -1.07
C VAL A 64 1.88 -20.00 -0.34
N CYS A 65 1.21 -18.96 -0.86
CA CYS A 65 1.24 -17.62 -0.31
C CYS A 65 0.36 -17.41 0.93
N MET A 66 -0.49 -18.39 1.28
CA MET A 66 -1.32 -18.27 2.48
C MET A 66 -0.48 -18.32 3.77
N PRO A 67 -0.94 -17.65 4.84
CA PRO A 67 -0.35 -17.78 6.17
C PRO A 67 -0.28 -19.24 6.61
N LYS A 68 0.75 -19.60 7.38
CA LYS A 68 0.91 -20.96 7.93
C LYS A 68 -0.27 -21.38 8.79
N GLU A 69 -0.85 -20.44 9.55
CA GLU A 69 -2.06 -20.64 10.36
C GLU A 69 -3.27 -21.06 9.53
N LYS A 70 -3.32 -20.68 8.25
CA LYS A 70 -4.39 -21.05 7.30
C LYS A 70 -4.01 -22.24 6.41
N GLY A 71 -2.98 -23.00 6.79
CA GLY A 71 -2.53 -24.18 6.03
C GLY A 71 -1.62 -23.87 4.83
N GLY A 72 -1.20 -22.62 4.65
CA GLY A 72 -0.25 -22.24 3.62
C GLY A 72 1.20 -22.50 4.00
N LEU A 73 2.11 -22.23 3.05
CA LEU A 73 3.55 -22.36 3.32
C LEU A 73 4.11 -21.12 4.01
N GLY A 74 3.46 -19.96 3.95
CA GLY A 74 3.94 -18.71 4.51
C GLY A 74 5.00 -18.03 3.64
N VAL A 75 4.92 -18.20 2.32
CA VAL A 75 5.58 -17.31 1.36
C VAL A 75 4.71 -16.04 1.26
N LYS A 76 5.31 -14.87 1.11
CA LYS A 76 4.54 -13.63 0.98
C LYS A 76 4.03 -13.46 -0.45
N ASP A 77 2.77 -13.03 -0.56
CA ASP A 77 2.26 -12.49 -1.82
C ASP A 77 2.97 -11.16 -2.11
N VAL A 78 3.71 -11.12 -3.22
CA VAL A 78 4.53 -9.97 -3.61
C VAL A 78 3.65 -8.76 -3.94
N ALA A 79 2.53 -8.95 -4.61
CA ALA A 79 1.65 -7.87 -5.00
C ALA A 79 1.05 -7.20 -3.75
N VAL A 80 0.53 -8.01 -2.82
CA VAL A 80 -0.01 -7.52 -1.55
C VAL A 80 1.07 -6.85 -0.72
N GLN A 81 2.25 -7.47 -0.60
CA GLN A 81 3.37 -6.89 0.16
C GLN A 81 3.80 -5.54 -0.42
N ASN A 82 3.87 -5.41 -1.75
CA ASN A 82 4.24 -4.17 -2.41
C ASN A 82 3.21 -3.07 -2.16
N GLN A 83 1.91 -3.37 -2.30
CA GLN A 83 0.84 -2.43 -1.96
C GLN A 83 0.91 -1.99 -0.50
N CYS A 84 1.12 -2.90 0.45
CA CYS A 84 1.27 -2.57 1.87
C CYS A 84 2.48 -1.66 2.15
N LEU A 85 3.61 -1.88 1.46
CA LEU A 85 4.80 -1.05 1.62
C LEU A 85 4.60 0.36 1.05
N VAL A 86 3.92 0.49 -0.08
CA VAL A 86 3.56 1.80 -0.66
C VAL A 86 2.49 2.50 0.19
N LEU A 87 1.52 1.78 0.76
CA LEU A 87 0.60 2.32 1.76
C LEU A 87 1.34 2.83 3.01
N LYS A 88 2.41 2.16 3.44
CA LYS A 88 3.27 2.64 4.51
C LYS A 88 4.05 3.91 4.11
N LEU A 89 4.38 4.07 2.83
CA LEU A 89 4.98 5.32 2.31
C LEU A 89 3.95 6.46 2.33
N LEU A 90 2.72 6.22 1.88
CA LEU A 90 1.58 7.14 2.02
C LEU A 90 1.38 7.55 3.47
N HIS A 91 1.37 6.59 4.38
CA HIS A 91 1.26 6.88 5.80
C HIS A 91 2.37 7.81 6.29
N ARG A 92 3.63 7.59 5.87
CA ARG A 92 4.74 8.47 6.23
C ARG A 92 4.59 9.89 5.66
N LEU A 93 3.99 10.03 4.49
CA LEU A 93 3.70 11.32 3.89
C LEU A 93 2.70 12.12 4.75
N HIS A 94 1.62 11.46 5.20
CA HIS A 94 0.59 12.06 6.04
C HIS A 94 0.99 12.20 7.53
N HIS A 95 1.83 11.30 8.04
CA HIS A 95 2.29 11.33 9.43
C HIS A 95 3.22 12.53 9.65
N PRO A 96 3.18 13.23 10.80
CA PRO A 96 4.01 14.42 11.09
C PRO A 96 5.52 14.15 11.23
N ALA A 97 6.02 13.01 10.75
CA ALA A 97 7.45 12.69 10.78
C ALA A 97 8.24 13.56 9.79
N ASN A 98 9.46 13.93 10.20
CA ASN A 98 10.34 14.84 9.47
C ASN A 98 11.26 14.07 8.50
N SER A 99 10.72 13.59 7.39
CA SER A 99 11.57 13.21 6.24
C SER A 99 11.62 14.37 5.24
N ALA A 100 12.79 14.61 4.66
CA ALA A 100 12.98 15.69 3.67
C ALA A 100 12.02 15.52 2.48
N TRP A 101 11.84 14.28 2.01
CA TRP A 101 10.88 13.96 0.95
C TRP A 101 9.43 14.29 1.34
N ALA A 102 9.00 13.92 2.56
CA ALA A 102 7.63 14.20 2.99
C ALA A 102 7.41 15.70 3.23
N GLN A 103 8.42 16.43 3.70
CA GLN A 103 8.34 17.88 3.85
C GLN A 103 8.17 18.56 2.48
N TRP A 104 9.05 18.26 1.53
CA TRP A 104 8.93 18.76 0.16
C TRP A 104 7.58 18.43 -0.47
N ALA A 105 7.12 17.18 -0.34
CA ALA A 105 5.84 16.76 -0.90
C ALA A 105 4.64 17.50 -0.27
N ARG A 106 4.69 17.86 1.02
CA ARG A 106 3.64 18.64 1.69
C ARG A 106 3.58 20.09 1.21
N GLU A 107 4.70 20.63 0.75
CA GLU A 107 4.78 22.00 0.22
C GLU A 107 4.29 22.07 -1.23
N GLU A 108 4.51 21.01 -2.01
CA GLU A 108 4.28 20.98 -3.46
C GLU A 108 3.00 20.28 -3.92
N VAL A 109 2.38 19.50 -3.03
CA VAL A 109 1.27 18.60 -3.38
C VAL A 109 0.11 18.77 -2.40
N ASP A 110 -1.11 18.84 -2.95
CA ASP A 110 -2.33 18.67 -2.17
C ASP A 110 -2.41 17.22 -1.70
N LEU A 111 -2.14 17.00 -0.41
CA LEU A 111 -2.16 15.67 0.17
C LEU A 111 -3.55 15.02 0.23
N SER A 112 -4.63 15.79 0.19
CA SER A 112 -5.99 15.22 0.28
C SER A 112 -6.32 14.35 -0.94
N ILE A 113 -5.78 14.72 -2.10
CA ILE A 113 -6.03 14.06 -3.40
C ILE A 113 -4.74 13.63 -4.12
N LEU A 114 -3.57 13.96 -3.56
CA LEU A 114 -2.23 13.76 -4.14
C LEU A 114 -2.08 14.34 -5.54
N LYS A 115 -2.59 15.56 -5.74
CA LYS A 115 -2.45 16.34 -6.98
C LYS A 115 -1.67 17.62 -6.71
N GLY A 116 -0.95 18.10 -7.71
CA GLY A 116 -0.11 19.28 -7.61
C GLY A 116 0.75 19.41 -8.86
N LYS A 117 1.32 20.60 -9.09
CA LYS A 117 2.15 20.88 -10.27
C LYS A 117 3.32 19.89 -10.40
N ASN A 118 3.88 19.47 -9.28
CA ASN A 118 5.02 18.56 -9.19
C ASN A 118 4.63 17.10 -8.86
N ALA A 119 3.33 16.79 -8.78
CA ALA A 119 2.80 15.45 -8.50
C ALA A 119 2.40 14.70 -9.80
N VAL A 120 3.36 14.61 -10.72
CA VAL A 120 3.16 14.04 -12.06
C VAL A 120 3.98 12.75 -12.22
N GLY A 121 3.47 11.82 -13.02
CA GLY A 121 4.16 10.59 -13.40
C GLY A 121 3.74 9.34 -12.61
N PRO A 122 4.32 8.18 -12.96
CA PRO A 122 3.82 6.86 -12.56
C PRO A 122 3.91 6.62 -11.04
N HIS A 123 4.88 7.23 -10.35
CA HIS A 123 4.97 7.13 -8.89
C HIS A 123 3.77 7.78 -8.21
N TRP A 124 3.39 9.00 -8.62
CA TRP A 124 2.24 9.70 -8.05
C TRP A 124 0.91 9.07 -8.47
N GLU A 125 0.82 8.52 -9.68
CA GLU A 125 -0.33 7.71 -10.11
C GLU A 125 -0.50 6.45 -9.26
N ALA A 126 0.59 5.76 -8.95
CA ALA A 126 0.60 4.61 -8.04
C ALA A 126 0.17 4.97 -6.61
N LEU A 127 0.62 6.13 -6.09
CA LEU A 127 0.18 6.61 -4.79
C LEU A 127 -1.31 6.99 -4.81
N ARG A 128 -1.78 7.67 -5.85
CA ARG A 128 -3.19 8.04 -6.05
C ARG A 128 -4.11 6.82 -6.15
N SER A 129 -3.69 5.77 -6.86
CA SER A 129 -4.51 4.56 -6.98
C SER A 129 -4.71 3.83 -5.64
N LEU A 130 -3.76 3.97 -4.71
CA LEU A 130 -3.85 3.39 -3.36
C LEU A 130 -4.47 4.33 -2.32
N LEU A 131 -4.66 5.60 -2.64
CA LEU A 131 -5.23 6.59 -1.73
C LEU A 131 -6.63 6.19 -1.21
N PRO A 132 -7.58 5.73 -2.04
CA PRO A 132 -8.90 5.30 -1.52
C PRO A 132 -8.81 4.16 -0.51
N LEU A 133 -7.91 3.20 -0.76
CA LEU A 133 -7.65 2.12 0.18
C LEU A 133 -7.07 2.66 1.48
N TYR A 134 -6.10 3.57 1.42
CA TYR A 134 -5.53 4.24 2.59
C TYR A 134 -6.59 4.98 3.41
N GLN A 135 -7.46 5.76 2.77
CA GLN A 135 -8.55 6.49 3.41
C GLN A 135 -9.55 5.54 4.09
N SER A 136 -9.83 4.38 3.48
CA SER A 136 -10.75 3.39 4.04
C SER A 136 -10.25 2.73 5.34
N ILE A 137 -8.93 2.69 5.56
CA ILE A 137 -8.29 2.02 6.71
C ILE A 137 -7.75 2.97 7.78
N THR A 138 -7.90 4.29 7.57
CA THR A 138 -7.39 5.32 8.49
C THR A 138 -8.50 6.23 9.03
N PHE A 139 -8.23 6.80 10.20
CA PHE A 139 -9.02 7.89 10.79
C PHE A 139 -8.18 9.14 10.86
N VAL A 140 -8.81 10.29 10.66
CA VAL A 140 -8.13 11.59 10.59
C VAL A 140 -8.62 12.49 11.71
N ASP A 141 -7.74 12.85 12.63
CA ASP A 141 -7.97 13.96 13.55
C ASP A 141 -7.75 15.27 12.79
N VAL A 142 -8.81 16.05 12.61
CA VAL A 142 -8.74 17.30 11.83
C VAL A 142 -7.93 18.35 12.59
N GLY A 143 -6.81 18.75 11.98
CA GLY A 143 -6.02 19.91 12.37
C GLY A 143 -6.46 21.15 11.60
N ASP A 144 -5.57 21.67 10.75
CA ASP A 144 -5.86 22.75 9.78
C ASP A 144 -6.71 22.31 8.58
N GLY A 145 -6.90 20.99 8.43
CA GLY A 145 -7.66 20.30 7.41
C GLY A 145 -7.24 20.50 5.94
N ARG A 146 -6.11 21.17 5.66
CA ARG A 146 -5.50 21.28 4.31
C ARG A 146 -5.23 19.93 3.66
N ALA A 147 -4.67 19.00 4.43
CA ALA A 147 -4.41 17.63 3.98
C ALA A 147 -5.57 16.63 4.28
N THR A 148 -6.82 17.09 4.42
CA THR A 148 -7.97 16.22 4.74
C THR A 148 -9.04 16.41 3.67
N ASP A 149 -9.42 15.31 3.03
CA ASP A 149 -10.53 15.27 2.09
C ASP A 149 -11.86 15.31 2.87
N PHE A 150 -12.71 16.29 2.56
CA PHE A 150 -14.01 16.47 3.21
C PHE A 150 -14.91 15.24 3.11
N TRP A 151 -14.93 14.58 1.96
CA TRP A 151 -15.85 13.49 1.68
C TRP A 151 -15.24 12.14 2.02
N ASN A 152 -14.03 11.89 1.54
CA ASN A 152 -13.46 10.54 1.52
C ASN A 152 -12.73 10.16 2.81
N ASP A 153 -12.24 11.14 3.59
CA ASP A 153 -11.59 10.85 4.86
C ASP A 153 -12.60 10.59 5.98
N CYS A 154 -12.25 9.68 6.90
CA CYS A 154 -13.03 9.43 8.11
C CYS A 154 -12.65 10.41 9.23
N TRP A 155 -13.20 11.63 9.17
CA TRP A 155 -12.89 12.70 10.13
C TRP A 155 -14.04 13.06 11.10
N THR A 156 -15.29 12.74 10.75
CA THR A 156 -16.47 12.93 11.62
C THR A 156 -16.84 11.69 12.45
N GLY A 157 -16.18 10.54 12.20
CA GLY A 157 -16.53 9.29 12.86
C GLY A 157 -15.89 8.06 12.20
N LYS A 158 -16.59 6.92 12.26
CA LYS A 158 -16.05 5.61 11.82
C LYS A 158 -16.10 5.36 10.31
N VAL A 159 -16.85 6.17 9.57
CA VAL A 159 -17.11 6.00 8.13
C VAL A 159 -17.04 7.35 7.40
N PRO A 160 -16.69 7.36 6.10
CA PRO A 160 -16.68 8.58 5.29
C PRO A 160 -18.09 9.16 5.12
N LEU A 161 -18.18 10.47 4.87
CA LEU A 161 -19.48 11.15 4.73
C LEU A 161 -20.37 10.62 3.60
N PRO A 162 -19.86 10.23 2.40
CA PRO A 162 -20.67 9.65 1.34
C PRO A 162 -21.40 8.36 1.74
N ALA A 163 -20.84 7.60 2.69
CA ALA A 163 -21.47 6.38 3.18
C ALA A 163 -22.68 6.66 4.09
N CYS A 164 -22.62 7.73 4.89
CA CYS A 164 -23.73 8.16 5.75
C CYS A 164 -24.77 9.01 5.01
N PHE A 165 -24.31 9.82 4.05
CA PHE A 165 -25.10 10.86 3.40
C PHE A 165 -24.97 10.79 1.87
N SER A 166 -25.34 9.66 1.28
CA SER A 166 -25.23 9.39 -0.16
C SER A 166 -25.96 10.42 -1.02
N ASN A 167 -27.16 10.84 -0.60
CA ASN A 167 -27.95 11.88 -1.30
C ASN A 167 -27.27 13.25 -1.24
N LEU A 168 -26.65 13.60 -0.11
CA LEU A 168 -25.93 14.87 0.00
C LEU A 168 -24.71 14.88 -0.93
N PHE A 169 -23.98 13.77 -0.98
CA PHE A 169 -22.83 13.63 -1.86
C PHE A 169 -23.20 13.62 -3.35
N SER A 170 -24.35 13.05 -3.73
CA SER A 170 -24.80 13.04 -5.13
C SER A 170 -25.15 14.45 -5.64
N HIS A 171 -25.71 15.29 -4.77
CA HIS A 171 -26.08 16.68 -5.07
C HIS A 171 -24.95 17.69 -4.83
N ALA A 172 -23.82 17.27 -4.25
CA ALA A 172 -22.67 18.14 -4.03
C ALA A 172 -22.05 18.58 -5.36
N LYS A 173 -21.96 19.90 -5.57
CA LYS A 173 -21.35 20.49 -6.78
C LYS A 173 -19.84 20.25 -6.86
N VAL A 174 -19.17 20.16 -5.72
CA VAL A 174 -17.72 19.94 -5.63
C VAL A 174 -17.48 18.69 -4.78
N LYS A 175 -16.79 17.72 -5.37
CA LYS A 175 -16.49 16.42 -4.73
C LYS A 175 -15.04 16.32 -4.23
N GLU A 176 -14.16 17.18 -4.73
CA GLU A 176 -12.78 17.32 -4.24
C GLU A 176 -12.71 18.62 -3.42
N ILE A 177 -12.91 18.52 -2.10
CA ILE A 177 -12.91 19.68 -1.18
C ILE A 177 -11.99 19.39 0.01
N GLN A 178 -11.13 20.35 0.35
CA GLN A 178 -10.35 20.33 1.59
C GLN A 178 -11.15 20.89 2.77
N LEU A 179 -10.95 20.32 3.96
CA LEU A 179 -11.53 20.82 5.21
C LEU A 179 -10.78 22.02 5.78
N LEU A 180 -10.75 23.15 5.09
CA LEU A 180 -10.08 24.34 5.63
C LEU A 180 -10.80 24.83 6.90
N LEU A 181 -10.21 24.57 8.07
CA LEU A 181 -10.64 25.16 9.34
C LEU A 181 -9.85 26.46 9.57
N GLU A 182 -10.58 27.55 9.83
CA GLU A 182 -9.93 28.78 10.29
C GLU A 182 -9.21 28.54 11.62
N ARG A 183 -7.96 28.99 11.62
CA ARG A 183 -6.85 28.77 12.55
C ARG A 183 -7.22 28.32 13.98
N ASN A 184 -6.90 27.06 14.29
CA ASN A 184 -6.40 26.68 15.62
C ASN A 184 -5.32 25.59 15.49
N GLU A 185 -4.12 25.89 15.99
CA GLU A 185 -2.89 25.14 15.75
C GLU A 185 -2.88 23.76 16.44
N LYS A 186 -3.32 22.71 15.75
CA LYS A 186 -3.04 21.32 16.14
C LYS A 186 -2.66 20.47 14.92
N LYS A 187 -1.52 19.78 15.02
CA LYS A 187 -1.00 18.88 13.97
C LYS A 187 -1.84 17.59 13.93
N LYS A 188 -2.09 17.09 12.72
CA LYS A 188 -2.88 15.88 12.45
C LYS A 188 -2.27 14.64 13.08
N LYS A 189 -3.13 13.75 13.59
CA LYS A 189 -2.79 12.40 14.02
C LYS A 189 -3.66 11.41 13.25
N PHE A 190 -3.06 10.31 12.83
CA PHE A 190 -3.73 9.25 12.09
C PHE A 190 -3.74 7.97 12.93
N SER A 191 -4.90 7.34 13.04
CA SER A 191 -5.08 6.07 13.75
C SER A 191 -5.59 4.99 12.79
N PHE A 192 -5.09 3.76 12.95
CA PHE A 192 -5.51 2.62 12.14
C PHE A 192 -6.74 1.92 12.72
N LYS A 193 -7.55 1.31 11.84
CA LYS A 193 -8.56 0.33 12.26
C LYS A 193 -7.85 -0.88 12.86
N LYS A 194 -8.10 -1.15 14.14
CA LYS A 194 -7.66 -2.38 14.83
C LYS A 194 -8.52 -3.53 14.30
N TRP A 195 -7.89 -4.52 13.68
CA TRP A 195 -8.52 -5.78 13.26
C TRP A 195 -8.43 -6.80 14.40
#